data_AF-A0A2N3QJT0-F1
#
_entry.id   AF-A0A2N3QJT0-F1
#
_cell.length_a   1.000
_cell.length_b   1.000
_cell.length_c   1.000
_cell.angle_alpha   90.00
_cell.angle_beta   90.00
_cell.angle_gamma   90.00
#
_symmetry.space_group_name_H-M   'P 1'
#
loop_
_entity.id
_entity.type
_entity.pdbx_description
1 polymer ?
#
loop_
_entity_poly.entity_id
_entity_poly.type
_entity_poly.pdbx_seq_one_letter_code
_entity_poly.pdbx_strand_id
1 'polypeptide(L)'
;MANATSNNDTNTSVLFDSPGPRGRKRIRIANAVAIVVFALVLVLILMRLHNPPQGENQLSWELWKPALDAEAWTDFYLPGLWMTVKAAFVAVIGAVLFGIVFGIGRLLPAAPLRWISAVIVEFCRAVPVLMMMIFFWRLFAFMGMENPAYWSVVLGLVLYNGSVVAELVRSGVGNLPNGQHEAALALGLTRTQSLMQVEVPQAIYAMLPAAVTQLVVVLKDTALGSIIMYTDLLQESRRLGSMYFNILQTLVVAAVIYFVLCWLLSRLAEWLPSRMQRHTAAPAEPEVVAPIAIMDPSNVNQIAVAKESDELPRGGAPRTYHEHHRGSNASIHEWQKTRYMQGYDEKHPDVPERHHLEVPLPVGPGARKKRAGGENPDGKGKHPAPSTD
;
A
#
# COMPACT_ATOMS: atom_id res chain seq x y z
N MET A 1 27.08 32.98 -21.17
CA MET A 1 27.12 32.96 -19.69
C MET A 1 26.03 32.04 -19.21
N ALA A 2 26.42 30.85 -18.75
CA ALA A 2 25.56 29.79 -18.25
C ALA A 2 25.71 29.72 -16.72
N ASN A 3 24.62 29.48 -16.00
CA ASN A 3 24.59 28.99 -14.61
C ASN A 3 23.30 28.16 -14.47
N ALA A 4 23.39 26.83 -14.55
CA ALA A 4 23.64 25.88 -13.45
C ALA A 4 22.36 25.67 -12.60
N THR A 5 21.39 24.89 -13.08
CA THR A 5 21.15 23.44 -12.83
C THR A 5 20.85 23.07 -11.38
N SER A 6 19.60 22.61 -11.20
CA SER A 6 19.00 21.95 -10.04
C SER A 6 19.78 20.75 -9.52
N ASN A 7 19.89 20.61 -8.21
CA ASN A 7 20.18 19.33 -7.56
C ASN A 7 19.35 19.25 -6.26
N ASN A 8 18.22 18.57 -6.33
CA ASN A 8 17.41 18.21 -5.16
C ASN A 8 16.66 16.88 -5.39
N ASP A 9 17.37 15.88 -5.93
CA ASP A 9 16.84 14.53 -6.17
C ASP A 9 17.57 13.50 -5.29
N THR A 10 17.33 13.56 -3.98
CA THR A 10 17.54 12.41 -3.07
C THR A 10 16.17 11.82 -2.73
N ASN A 11 15.50 11.27 -3.75
CA ASN A 11 14.22 10.56 -3.59
C ASN A 11 14.43 9.05 -3.74
N THR A 12 14.21 8.36 -2.63
CA THR A 12 13.71 6.98 -2.47
C THR A 12 13.25 6.25 -3.76
N SER A 13 14.20 5.74 -4.56
CA SER A 13 13.93 4.92 -5.75
C SER A 13 14.21 3.44 -5.53
N VAL A 14 13.76 2.88 -4.40
CA VAL A 14 14.12 1.50 -4.01
C VAL A 14 13.25 0.44 -4.71
N LEU A 15 12.15 0.82 -5.39
CA LEU A 15 11.26 -0.13 -6.07
C LEU A 15 11.14 0.05 -7.60
N PHE A 16 11.60 1.17 -8.14
CA PHE A 16 11.61 1.40 -9.59
C PHE A 16 12.98 1.93 -10.01
N ASP A 17 13.67 1.19 -10.88
CA ASP A 17 14.85 1.71 -11.57
C ASP A 17 14.47 3.00 -12.31
N SER A 18 15.29 4.04 -12.12
CA SER A 18 15.12 5.30 -12.83
C SER A 18 15.11 5.03 -14.33
N PRO A 19 14.08 5.46 -15.08
CA PRO A 19 13.98 5.14 -16.49
C PRO A 19 15.19 5.70 -17.24
N GLY A 20 15.89 4.83 -17.97
CA GLY A 20 17.00 5.22 -18.83
C GLY A 20 16.58 6.24 -19.91
N PRO A 21 17.52 6.81 -20.68
CA PRO A 21 17.24 7.90 -21.63
C PRO A 21 16.20 7.54 -22.69
N ARG A 22 16.14 6.26 -23.13
CA ARG A 22 15.10 5.75 -24.02
C ARG A 22 13.74 5.60 -23.30
N GLY A 23 13.75 5.18 -22.03
CA GLY A 23 12.56 5.12 -21.17
C GLY A 23 11.91 6.49 -20.96
N ARG A 24 12.71 7.52 -20.64
CA ARG A 24 12.22 8.91 -20.50
C ARG A 24 11.60 9.45 -21.78
N LYS A 25 12.16 9.12 -22.96
CA LYS A 25 11.56 9.49 -24.26
C LYS A 25 10.20 8.80 -24.45
N ARG A 26 10.10 7.50 -24.18
CA ARG A 26 8.83 6.75 -24.26
C ARG A 26 7.77 7.28 -23.30
N ILE A 27 8.14 7.58 -22.05
CA ILE A 27 7.21 8.16 -21.06
C ILE A 27 6.70 9.53 -21.53
N ARG A 28 7.57 10.39 -22.07
CA ARG A 28 7.14 11.69 -22.61
C ARG A 28 6.18 11.53 -23.79
N ILE A 29 6.47 10.61 -24.71
CA ILE A 29 5.57 10.32 -25.85
C ILE A 29 4.23 9.78 -25.33
N ALA A 30 4.26 8.82 -24.40
CA ALA A 30 3.05 8.25 -23.81
C ALA A 30 2.20 9.32 -23.09
N ASN A 31 2.82 10.20 -22.30
CA ASN A 31 2.13 11.31 -21.64
C ASN A 31 1.56 12.31 -22.65
N ALA A 32 2.31 12.65 -23.71
CA ALA A 32 1.81 13.54 -24.76
C ALA A 32 0.61 12.93 -25.49
N VAL A 33 0.68 11.65 -25.85
CA VAL A 33 -0.43 10.91 -26.44
C VAL A 33 -1.63 10.86 -25.49
N ALA A 34 -1.41 10.59 -24.19
CA ALA A 34 -2.46 10.57 -23.19
C ALA A 34 -3.15 11.94 -23.05
N ILE A 35 -2.39 13.04 -23.06
CA ILE A 35 -2.94 14.40 -23.04
C ILE A 35 -3.77 14.68 -24.29
N VAL A 36 -3.28 14.30 -25.47
CA VAL A 36 -4.00 14.50 -26.74
C VAL A 36 -5.30 13.69 -26.75
N VAL A 37 -5.26 12.41 -26.34
CA VAL A 37 -6.45 11.56 -26.24
C VAL A 37 -7.44 12.13 -25.23
N PHE A 38 -6.97 12.58 -24.06
CA PHE A 38 -7.82 13.21 -23.06
C PHE A 38 -8.47 14.49 -23.58
N ALA A 39 -7.71 15.37 -24.24
CA ALA A 39 -8.24 16.59 -24.84
C ALA A 39 -9.26 16.28 -25.95
N LEU A 40 -9.00 15.28 -26.79
CA LEU A 40 -9.94 14.82 -27.82
C LEU A 40 -11.26 14.35 -27.19
N VAL A 41 -11.19 13.50 -26.15
CA VAL A 41 -12.38 13.03 -25.43
C VAL A 41 -13.14 14.19 -24.79
N LEU A 42 -12.43 15.14 -24.16
CA LEU A 42 -13.04 16.32 -23.56
C LEU A 42 -13.76 17.18 -24.61
N VAL A 43 -13.14 17.42 -25.76
CA VAL A 43 -13.77 18.14 -26.88
C VAL A 43 -15.00 17.39 -27.38
N LEU A 44 -14.93 16.07 -27.54
CA LEU A 44 -16.08 15.26 -27.94
C LEU A 44 -17.23 15.36 -26.92
N ILE A 45 -16.94 15.33 -25.63
CA ILE A 45 -17.94 15.53 -24.56
C ILE A 45 -18.56 16.93 -24.65
N LEU A 46 -17.75 17.99 -24.79
CA LEU A 46 -18.26 19.35 -24.88
C LEU A 46 -19.09 19.58 -26.15
N MET A 47 -18.65 19.05 -27.30
CA MET A 47 -19.45 19.08 -28.53
C MET A 47 -20.77 18.34 -28.38
N ARG A 48 -20.75 17.20 -27.68
CA ARG A 48 -21.95 16.40 -27.37
C ARG A 48 -22.93 17.13 -26.45
N LEU A 49 -22.43 17.84 -25.45
CA LEU A 49 -23.24 18.64 -24.52
C LEU A 49 -23.79 19.91 -25.18
N HIS A 50 -23.01 20.53 -26.07
CA HIS A 50 -23.42 21.72 -26.79
C HIS A 50 -24.53 21.43 -27.80
N ASN A 51 -24.36 20.36 -28.58
CA ASN A 51 -25.30 19.91 -29.61
C ASN A 51 -25.72 18.44 -29.38
N PRO A 52 -26.59 18.18 -28.38
CA PRO A 52 -27.19 16.86 -28.23
C PRO A 52 -28.13 16.56 -29.41
N PRO A 53 -28.32 15.29 -29.84
CA PRO A 53 -29.15 14.97 -31.01
C PRO A 53 -30.64 15.04 -30.67
N GLN A 54 -30.96 15.07 -29.37
CA GLN A 54 -32.27 15.13 -28.75
C GLN A 54 -32.07 15.95 -27.47
N GLY A 55 -32.75 17.08 -27.36
CA GLY A 55 -32.67 17.98 -26.20
C GLY A 55 -32.02 19.32 -26.50
N GLU A 56 -31.95 20.15 -25.46
CA GLU A 56 -31.40 21.50 -25.52
C GLU A 56 -29.90 21.51 -25.18
N ASN A 57 -29.22 22.58 -25.62
CA ASN A 57 -27.81 22.82 -25.32
C ASN A 57 -27.58 22.83 -23.80
N GLN A 58 -26.91 21.79 -23.29
CA GLN A 58 -26.67 21.61 -21.86
C GLN A 58 -25.66 22.62 -21.29
N LEU A 59 -24.95 23.35 -22.15
CA LEU A 59 -24.04 24.42 -21.75
C LEU A 59 -24.73 25.79 -21.77
N SER A 60 -26.02 25.87 -22.07
CA SER A 60 -26.76 27.13 -22.08
C SER A 60 -26.81 27.74 -20.68
N TRP A 61 -26.60 29.06 -20.57
CA TRP A 61 -26.64 29.77 -19.29
C TRP A 61 -28.01 29.65 -18.59
N GLU A 62 -29.09 29.45 -19.34
CA GLU A 62 -30.45 29.31 -18.81
C GLU A 62 -30.59 28.12 -17.86
N LEU A 63 -29.89 27.01 -18.12
CA LEU A 63 -29.89 25.84 -17.25
C LEU A 63 -29.03 26.04 -15.98
N TRP A 64 -28.09 26.98 -16.01
CA TRP A 64 -27.21 27.28 -14.87
C TRP A 64 -27.83 28.25 -13.85
N LYS A 65 -28.72 29.16 -14.28
CA LYS A 65 -29.33 30.14 -13.37
C LYS A 65 -30.04 29.47 -12.17
N PRO A 66 -30.96 28.51 -12.36
CA PRO A 66 -31.68 27.91 -11.23
C PRO A 66 -30.76 27.08 -10.32
N ALA A 67 -29.62 26.60 -10.84
CA ALA A 67 -28.65 25.86 -10.05
C ALA A 67 -27.76 26.77 -9.18
N LEU A 68 -27.73 28.07 -9.46
CA LEU A 68 -26.88 29.06 -8.78
C LEU A 68 -27.70 30.09 -7.99
N ASP A 69 -29.01 30.15 -8.17
CA ASP A 69 -29.92 31.04 -7.46
C ASP A 69 -29.91 30.81 -5.95
N ALA A 70 -30.18 31.87 -5.18
CA ALA A 70 -30.12 31.84 -3.71
C ALA A 70 -31.04 30.76 -3.10
N GLU A 71 -32.22 30.55 -3.69
CA GLU A 71 -33.19 29.52 -3.26
C GLU A 71 -32.61 28.11 -3.37
N ALA A 72 -31.81 27.82 -4.41
CA ALA A 72 -31.14 26.53 -4.54
C ALA A 72 -30.17 26.26 -3.37
N TRP A 73 -29.51 27.31 -2.87
CA TRP A 73 -28.60 27.19 -1.74
C TRP A 73 -29.34 26.99 -0.42
N THR A 74 -30.38 27.79 -0.15
CA THR A 74 -31.13 27.73 1.11
C THR A 74 -31.95 26.47 1.24
N ASP A 75 -32.55 25.99 0.14
CA ASP A 75 -33.58 24.96 0.19
C ASP A 75 -33.05 23.56 -0.13
N PHE A 76 -31.88 23.47 -0.80
CA PHE A 76 -31.32 22.20 -1.26
C PHE A 76 -29.85 22.01 -0.85
N TYR A 77 -28.93 22.86 -1.30
CA TYR A 77 -27.49 22.60 -1.10
C TYR A 77 -27.06 22.68 0.37
N LEU A 78 -27.44 23.74 1.11
CA LEU A 78 -27.05 23.88 2.52
C LEU A 78 -27.72 22.82 3.42
N PRO A 79 -29.03 22.54 3.30
CA PRO A 79 -29.66 21.44 4.04
C PRO A 79 -29.05 20.08 3.72
N GLY A 80 -28.82 19.76 2.45
CA GLY A 80 -28.20 18.50 2.03
C GLY A 80 -26.74 18.37 2.51
N LEU A 81 -25.97 19.45 2.45
CA LEU A 81 -24.62 19.53 2.99
C LEU A 81 -24.61 19.33 4.51
N TRP A 82 -25.55 19.96 5.23
CA TRP A 82 -25.68 19.77 6.67
C TRP A 82 -25.97 18.32 7.03
N MET A 83 -26.88 17.67 6.32
CA MET A 83 -27.19 16.25 6.54
C MET A 83 -25.98 15.37 6.23
N THR A 84 -25.27 15.64 5.13
CA THR A 84 -24.00 14.98 4.76
C THR A 84 -22.98 15.03 5.89
N VAL A 85 -22.68 16.23 6.39
CA VAL A 85 -21.71 16.44 7.48
C VAL A 85 -22.20 15.81 8.78
N LYS A 86 -23.49 15.93 9.10
CA LYS A 86 -24.09 15.33 10.30
C LYS A 86 -23.94 13.81 10.32
N ALA A 87 -24.31 13.13 9.22
CA ALA A 87 -24.17 11.68 9.13
C ALA A 87 -22.69 11.25 9.17
N ALA A 88 -21.81 11.94 8.42
CA ALA A 88 -20.38 11.65 8.43
C ALA A 88 -19.78 11.79 9.84
N PHE A 89 -20.11 12.87 10.57
CA PHE A 89 -19.61 13.11 11.91
C PHE A 89 -20.01 12.01 12.90
N VAL A 90 -21.30 11.66 12.94
CA VAL A 90 -21.80 10.60 13.82
C VAL A 90 -21.21 9.24 13.42
N ALA A 91 -21.11 8.96 12.13
CA ALA A 91 -20.53 7.72 11.63
C ALA A 91 -19.04 7.59 11.96
N VAL A 92 -18.27 8.68 11.91
CA VAL A 92 -16.84 8.68 12.27
C VAL A 92 -16.66 8.36 13.73
N ILE A 93 -17.41 9.00 14.62
CA ILE A 93 -17.34 8.72 16.07
C ILE A 93 -17.68 7.25 16.32
N GLY A 94 -18.78 6.77 15.74
CA GLY A 94 -19.18 5.37 15.89
C GLY A 94 -18.16 4.39 15.30
N ALA A 95 -17.59 4.70 14.14
CA ALA A 95 -16.56 3.88 13.49
C ALA A 95 -15.27 3.82 14.31
N VAL A 96 -14.82 4.93 14.89
CA VAL A 96 -13.65 4.95 15.78
C VAL A 96 -13.90 4.11 17.02
N LEU A 97 -15.06 4.28 17.68
CA LEU A 97 -15.42 3.49 18.85
C LEU A 97 -15.51 2.00 18.53
N PHE A 98 -16.23 1.64 17.46
CA PHE A 98 -16.32 0.26 16.97
C PHE A 98 -14.93 -0.30 16.65
N GLY A 99 -14.12 0.45 15.91
CA GLY A 99 -12.80 0.04 15.47
C GLY A 99 -11.83 -0.20 16.61
N ILE A 100 -11.80 0.68 17.62
CA ILE A 100 -10.98 0.50 18.81
C ILE A 100 -11.42 -0.75 19.58
N VAL A 101 -12.72 -0.90 19.84
CA VAL A 101 -13.27 -2.03 20.61
C VAL A 101 -12.96 -3.37 19.92
N PHE A 102 -13.29 -3.52 18.65
CA PHE A 102 -13.10 -4.78 17.93
C PHE A 102 -11.65 -5.00 17.47
N GLY A 103 -10.89 -3.93 17.21
CA GLY A 103 -9.46 -4.00 16.92
C GLY A 103 -8.66 -4.53 18.11
N ILE A 104 -8.89 -3.98 19.30
CA ILE A 104 -8.32 -4.49 20.55
C ILE A 104 -8.83 -5.91 20.83
N GLY A 105 -10.13 -6.16 20.63
CA GLY A 105 -10.74 -7.48 20.80
C GLY A 105 -10.01 -8.59 20.03
N ARG A 106 -9.52 -8.30 18.82
CA ARG A 106 -8.73 -9.24 18.00
C ARG A 106 -7.30 -9.48 18.50
N LEU A 107 -6.75 -8.56 19.28
CA LEU A 107 -5.38 -8.65 19.81
C LEU A 107 -5.34 -9.33 21.20
N LEU A 108 -6.47 -9.39 21.90
CA LEU A 108 -6.54 -9.99 23.23
C LEU A 108 -6.19 -11.49 23.22
N PRO A 109 -5.58 -12.01 24.31
CA PRO A 109 -5.21 -13.41 24.43
C PRO A 109 -6.43 -14.35 24.54
N ALA A 110 -7.59 -13.85 24.96
CA ALA A 110 -8.81 -14.64 25.11
C ALA A 110 -9.36 -15.10 23.75
N ALA A 111 -9.20 -16.39 23.45
CA ALA A 111 -9.56 -16.97 22.15
C ALA A 111 -11.03 -16.72 21.72
N PRO A 112 -12.05 -16.85 22.59
CA PRO A 112 -13.43 -16.60 22.18
C PRO A 112 -13.67 -15.15 21.77
N LEU A 113 -13.16 -14.19 22.54
CA LEU A 113 -13.32 -12.77 22.26
C LEU A 113 -12.62 -12.35 20.98
N ARG A 114 -11.41 -12.89 20.76
CA ARG A 114 -10.66 -12.71 19.52
C ARG A 114 -11.41 -13.24 18.31
N TRP A 115 -12.00 -14.43 18.42
CA TRP A 115 -12.73 -15.06 17.33
C TRP A 115 -14.03 -14.30 17.00
N ILE A 116 -14.82 -13.94 18.01
CA ILE A 116 -16.04 -13.12 17.82
C ILE A 116 -15.70 -11.78 17.16
N SER A 117 -14.65 -11.11 17.64
CA SER A 117 -14.21 -9.84 17.07
C SER A 117 -13.73 -9.99 15.63
N ALA A 118 -13.04 -11.10 15.32
CA ALA A 118 -12.62 -11.39 13.96
C ALA A 118 -13.81 -11.62 13.04
N VAL A 119 -14.79 -12.45 13.43
CA VAL A 119 -15.99 -12.72 12.62
C VAL A 119 -16.76 -11.44 12.32
N ILE A 120 -16.97 -10.59 13.33
CA ILE A 120 -17.69 -9.32 13.16
C ILE A 120 -16.93 -8.40 12.19
N VAL A 121 -15.63 -8.22 12.38
CA VAL A 121 -14.81 -7.33 11.53
C VAL A 121 -14.74 -7.86 10.10
N GLU A 122 -14.50 -9.16 9.90
CA GLU A 122 -14.43 -9.76 8.57
C GLU A 122 -15.78 -9.67 7.85
N PHE A 123 -16.90 -9.90 8.53
CA PHE A 123 -18.24 -9.74 7.96
C PHE A 123 -18.48 -8.30 7.51
N CYS A 124 -18.21 -7.31 8.38
CA CYS A 124 -18.42 -5.91 8.07
C CYS A 124 -17.53 -5.40 6.92
N ARG A 125 -16.35 -5.99 6.71
CA ARG A 125 -15.48 -5.69 5.55
C ARG A 125 -15.92 -6.41 4.28
N ALA A 126 -16.42 -7.63 4.40
CA ALA A 126 -16.77 -8.47 3.25
C ALA A 126 -18.09 -8.04 2.61
N VAL A 127 -19.04 -7.54 3.40
CA VAL A 127 -20.34 -7.09 2.89
C VAL A 127 -20.22 -5.67 2.34
N PRO A 128 -20.70 -5.39 1.11
CA PRO A 128 -20.75 -4.03 0.57
C PRO A 128 -21.57 -3.09 1.47
N VAL A 129 -21.01 -1.93 1.80
CA VAL A 129 -21.66 -0.96 2.70
C VAL A 129 -23.03 -0.51 2.19
N LEU A 130 -23.20 -0.33 0.87
CA LEU A 130 -24.48 -0.01 0.26
C LEU A 130 -25.54 -1.10 0.53
N MET A 131 -25.13 -2.37 0.48
CA MET A 131 -26.04 -3.48 0.77
C MET A 131 -26.49 -3.46 2.24
N MET A 132 -25.57 -3.15 3.17
CA MET A 132 -25.94 -2.94 4.57
C MET A 132 -26.93 -1.80 4.74
N MET A 133 -26.71 -0.67 4.06
CA MET A 133 -27.62 0.49 4.12
C MET A 133 -29.02 0.11 3.65
N ILE A 134 -29.15 -0.62 2.53
CA ILE A 134 -30.45 -1.07 2.00
C ILE A 134 -31.13 -2.03 2.99
N PHE A 135 -30.38 -2.97 3.56
CA PHE A 135 -30.90 -3.93 4.53
C PHE A 135 -31.42 -3.24 5.79
N PHE A 136 -30.61 -2.37 6.42
CA PHE A 136 -31.01 -1.64 7.62
C PHE A 136 -32.15 -0.68 7.34
N TRP A 137 -32.22 -0.09 6.15
CA TRP A 137 -33.31 0.80 5.80
C TRP A 137 -34.64 0.07 5.79
N ARG A 138 -34.67 -1.14 5.21
CA ARG A 138 -35.85 -2.00 5.24
C ARG A 138 -36.19 -2.46 6.65
N LEU A 139 -35.19 -2.85 7.44
CA LEU A 139 -35.37 -3.31 8.81
C LEU A 139 -35.92 -2.20 9.72
N PHE A 140 -35.34 -1.01 9.70
CA PHE A 140 -35.74 0.14 10.51
C PHE A 140 -37.12 0.66 10.09
N ALA A 141 -37.42 0.66 8.80
CA ALA A 141 -38.76 0.98 8.31
C ALA A 141 -39.81 -0.03 8.81
N PHE A 142 -39.49 -1.33 8.78
CA PHE A 142 -40.37 -2.37 9.31
C PHE A 142 -40.61 -2.24 10.83
N MET A 143 -39.60 -1.80 11.58
CA MET A 143 -39.72 -1.53 13.01
C MET A 143 -40.40 -0.18 13.34
N GLY A 144 -40.82 0.59 12.33
CA GLY A 144 -41.47 1.90 12.53
C GLY A 144 -40.56 2.98 13.11
N MET A 145 -39.24 2.85 12.95
CA MET A 145 -38.29 3.85 13.44
C MET A 145 -38.40 5.15 12.66
N GLU A 146 -38.28 6.29 13.36
CA GLU A 146 -38.17 7.59 12.72
C GLU A 146 -36.86 7.71 11.92
N ASN A 147 -36.94 8.33 10.74
CA ASN A 147 -35.80 8.55 9.84
C ASN A 147 -34.96 7.28 9.56
N PRO A 148 -35.58 6.21 9.04
CA PRO A 148 -34.89 4.93 8.83
C PRO A 148 -33.70 5.09 7.87
N ALA A 149 -33.80 5.98 6.87
CA ALA A 149 -32.71 6.21 5.92
C ALA A 149 -31.45 6.79 6.60
N TYR A 150 -31.62 7.78 7.48
CA TYR A 150 -30.51 8.40 8.21
C TYR A 150 -29.77 7.37 9.07
N TRP A 151 -30.49 6.61 9.89
CA TRP A 151 -29.88 5.61 10.77
C TRP A 151 -29.22 4.47 10.00
N SER A 152 -29.73 4.13 8.82
CA SER A 152 -29.15 3.09 7.96
C SER A 152 -27.84 3.53 7.33
N VAL A 153 -27.76 4.80 6.89
CA VAL A 153 -26.51 5.40 6.43
C VAL A 153 -25.49 5.43 7.56
N VAL A 154 -25.88 5.96 8.73
CA VAL A 154 -24.98 6.05 9.90
C VAL A 154 -24.48 4.67 10.30
N LEU A 155 -25.37 3.69 10.51
CA LEU A 155 -24.98 2.36 10.96
C LEU A 155 -24.15 1.62 9.93
N GLY A 156 -24.52 1.68 8.64
CA GLY A 156 -23.73 1.09 7.56
C GLY A 156 -22.32 1.64 7.51
N LEU A 157 -22.17 2.97 7.60
CA LEU A 157 -20.86 3.63 7.64
C LEU A 157 -20.08 3.29 8.90
N VAL A 158 -20.72 3.21 10.08
CA VAL A 158 -20.08 2.79 11.34
C VAL A 158 -19.50 1.39 11.24
N LEU A 159 -20.27 0.43 10.74
CA LEU A 159 -19.84 -0.96 10.66
C LEU A 159 -18.71 -1.14 9.65
N TYR A 160 -18.87 -0.62 8.43
CA TYR A 160 -17.86 -0.72 7.39
C TYR A 160 -16.57 0.04 7.79
N ASN A 161 -16.66 1.34 8.07
CA ASN A 161 -15.48 2.12 8.40
C ASN A 161 -14.88 1.70 9.75
N GLY A 162 -15.70 1.28 10.71
CA GLY A 162 -15.21 0.77 11.99
C GLY A 162 -14.43 -0.52 11.83
N SER A 163 -14.82 -1.40 10.91
CA SER A 163 -14.05 -2.59 10.58
C SER A 163 -12.72 -2.27 9.88
N VAL A 164 -12.66 -1.18 9.12
CA VAL A 164 -11.41 -0.64 8.57
C VAL A 164 -10.51 -0.09 9.68
N VAL A 165 -11.06 0.67 10.63
CA VAL A 165 -10.32 1.17 11.79
C VAL A 165 -9.84 0.02 12.70
N ALA A 166 -10.64 -1.04 12.89
CA ALA A 166 -10.22 -2.22 13.65
C ALA A 166 -8.99 -2.89 13.03
N GLU A 167 -8.96 -2.99 11.70
CA GLU A 167 -7.80 -3.54 10.98
C GLU A 167 -6.58 -2.62 11.07
N LEU A 168 -6.81 -1.30 11.04
CA LEU A 168 -5.76 -0.31 11.22
C LEU A 168 -5.12 -0.41 12.61
N VAL A 169 -5.92 -0.57 13.67
CA VAL A 169 -5.42 -0.79 15.05
C VAL A 169 -4.62 -2.09 15.14
N ARG A 170 -5.15 -3.18 14.57
CA ARG A 170 -4.47 -4.48 14.55
C ARG A 170 -3.12 -4.42 13.84
N SER A 171 -3.09 -3.82 12.65
CA SER A 171 -1.86 -3.63 11.87
C SER A 171 -0.91 -2.65 12.56
N GLY A 172 -1.44 -1.64 13.26
CA GLY A 172 -0.64 -0.67 14.00
C GLY A 172 0.15 -1.30 15.13
N VAL A 173 -0.50 -2.15 15.93
CA VAL A 173 0.18 -2.92 16.97
C VAL A 173 1.19 -3.91 16.36
N GLY A 174 0.82 -4.60 15.28
CA GLY A 174 1.71 -5.54 14.60
C GLY A 174 2.95 -4.91 13.96
N ASN A 175 2.95 -3.60 13.70
CA ASN A 175 4.08 -2.86 13.14
C ASN A 175 5.01 -2.26 14.22
N LEU A 176 4.67 -2.41 15.50
CA LEU A 176 5.51 -1.89 16.59
C LEU A 176 6.76 -2.79 16.75
N PRO A 177 7.94 -2.22 17.10
CA PRO A 177 9.12 -3.03 17.37
C PRO A 177 8.88 -4.05 18.48
N ASN A 178 9.27 -5.31 18.25
CA ASN A 178 9.07 -6.42 19.21
C ASN A 178 9.66 -6.12 20.60
N GLY A 179 10.72 -5.31 20.69
CA GLY A 179 11.34 -4.91 21.94
C GLY A 179 10.40 -4.19 22.93
N GLN A 180 9.33 -3.53 22.46
CA GLN A 180 8.32 -2.92 23.35
C GLN A 180 7.57 -3.98 24.15
N HIS A 181 7.18 -5.06 23.48
CA HIS A 181 6.50 -6.19 24.09
C HIS A 181 7.43 -6.93 25.07
N GLU A 182 8.67 -7.20 24.65
CA GLU A 182 9.67 -7.91 25.46
C GLU A 182 10.05 -7.12 26.72
N ALA A 183 10.23 -5.79 26.60
CA ALA A 183 10.52 -4.92 27.74
C ALA A 183 9.36 -4.86 28.74
N ALA A 184 8.12 -4.76 28.25
CA ALA A 184 6.92 -4.76 29.11
C ALA A 184 6.80 -6.06 29.91
N LEU A 185 7.02 -7.21 29.26
CA LEU A 185 7.04 -8.52 29.93
C LEU A 185 8.19 -8.64 30.93
N ALA A 186 9.39 -8.13 30.61
CA ALA A 186 10.54 -8.13 31.53
C ALA A 186 10.30 -7.28 32.78
N LEU A 187 9.47 -6.24 32.69
CA LEU A 187 9.02 -5.42 33.81
C LEU A 187 7.87 -6.07 34.62
N GLY A 188 7.46 -7.29 34.28
CA GLY A 188 6.44 -8.05 35.00
C GLY A 188 5.00 -7.74 34.59
N LEU A 189 4.79 -7.00 33.50
CA LEU A 189 3.44 -6.78 32.96
C LEU A 189 2.90 -8.08 32.34
N THR A 190 1.62 -8.35 32.54
CA THR A 190 0.93 -9.42 31.82
C THR A 190 0.77 -9.05 30.35
N ARG A 191 0.56 -10.04 29.47
CA ARG A 191 0.32 -9.81 28.03
C ARG A 191 -0.80 -8.81 27.74
N THR A 192 -1.88 -8.84 28.52
CA THR A 192 -2.99 -7.88 28.39
C THR A 192 -2.60 -6.49 28.88
N GLN A 193 -1.82 -6.39 29.97
CA GLN A 193 -1.31 -5.10 30.45
C GLN A 193 -0.31 -4.48 29.46
N SER A 194 0.63 -5.26 28.92
CA SER A 194 1.52 -4.84 27.84
C SER A 194 0.73 -4.29 26.66
N LEU A 195 -0.25 -5.06 26.17
CA LEU A 195 -1.08 -4.66 25.06
C LEU A 195 -1.84 -3.35 25.34
N MET A 196 -2.56 -3.26 26.46
CA MET A 196 -3.46 -2.15 26.74
C MET A 196 -2.76 -0.87 27.21
N GLN A 197 -1.65 -0.99 27.92
CA GLN A 197 -0.95 0.15 28.53
C GLN A 197 0.21 0.65 27.66
N VAL A 198 0.81 -0.22 26.84
CA VAL A 198 2.02 0.10 26.07
C VAL A 198 1.73 0.08 24.57
N GLU A 199 1.32 -1.06 24.02
CA GLU A 199 1.29 -1.27 22.57
C GLU A 199 0.12 -0.55 21.89
N VAL A 200 -1.11 -0.67 22.42
CA VAL A 200 -2.33 -0.08 21.83
C VAL A 200 -2.29 1.45 21.81
N PRO A 201 -1.93 2.16 22.90
CA PRO A 201 -1.81 3.62 22.86
C PRO A 201 -0.80 4.08 21.82
N GLN A 202 0.38 3.46 21.77
CA GLN A 202 1.42 3.78 20.78
C GLN A 202 0.93 3.53 19.34
N ALA A 203 0.29 2.40 19.09
CA ALA A 203 -0.26 2.06 17.79
C ALA A 203 -1.33 3.05 17.33
N ILE A 204 -2.23 3.49 18.21
CA ILE A 204 -3.27 4.48 17.87
C ILE A 204 -2.63 5.80 17.43
N TYR A 205 -1.60 6.28 18.14
CA TYR A 205 -0.89 7.49 17.74
C TYR A 205 -0.15 7.32 16.41
N ALA A 206 0.52 6.18 16.21
CA ALA A 206 1.23 5.88 14.96
C ALA A 206 0.28 5.80 13.76
N MET A 207 -0.95 5.34 13.97
CA MET A 207 -1.98 5.15 12.94
C MET A 207 -2.89 6.36 12.77
N LEU A 208 -2.75 7.41 13.58
CA LEU A 208 -3.56 8.62 13.49
C LEU A 208 -3.60 9.23 12.07
N PRO A 209 -2.48 9.33 11.30
CA PRO A 209 -2.55 9.85 9.94
C PRO A 209 -3.52 9.08 9.04
N ALA A 210 -3.48 7.75 9.09
CA ALA A 210 -4.37 6.90 8.31
C ALA A 210 -5.83 6.98 8.80
N ALA A 211 -6.04 7.06 10.12
CA ALA A 211 -7.37 7.23 10.70
C ALA A 211 -8.02 8.55 10.27
N VAL A 212 -7.23 9.62 10.14
CA VAL A 212 -7.75 10.93 9.72
C VAL A 212 -8.01 10.96 8.21
N THR A 213 -7.24 10.23 7.38
CA THR A 213 -7.61 10.03 5.96
C THR A 213 -8.96 9.31 5.82
N GLN A 214 -9.31 8.43 6.75
CA GLN A 214 -10.59 7.73 6.74
C GLN A 214 -11.80 8.67 6.88
N LEU A 215 -11.64 9.84 7.52
CA LEU A 215 -12.69 10.86 7.63
C LEU A 215 -13.17 11.35 6.26
N VAL A 216 -12.25 11.51 5.31
CA VAL A 216 -12.58 11.92 3.92
C VAL A 216 -13.32 10.81 3.19
N VAL A 217 -12.97 9.55 3.45
CA VAL A 217 -13.66 8.39 2.88
C VAL A 217 -15.09 8.33 3.38
N VAL A 218 -15.29 8.42 4.71
CA VAL A 218 -16.63 8.36 5.32
C VAL A 218 -17.53 9.47 4.77
N LEU A 219 -17.00 10.68 4.61
CA LEU A 219 -17.75 11.82 4.07
C LEU A 219 -18.20 11.59 2.62
N LYS A 220 -17.36 10.96 1.79
CA LYS A 220 -17.74 10.62 0.41
C LYS A 220 -18.76 9.49 0.38
N ASP A 221 -18.61 8.50 1.26
CA ASP A 221 -19.48 7.33 1.31
C ASP A 221 -20.90 7.65 1.79
N THR A 222 -21.16 8.81 2.41
CA THR A 222 -22.55 9.24 2.71
C THR A 222 -23.40 9.36 1.46
N ALA A 223 -22.79 9.66 0.31
CA ALA A 223 -23.46 9.80 -0.98
C ALA A 223 -24.11 8.49 -1.46
N LEU A 224 -23.64 7.34 -0.96
CA LEU A 224 -24.28 6.04 -1.20
C LEU A 224 -25.70 5.98 -0.62
N GLY A 225 -25.97 6.77 0.44
CA GLY A 225 -27.28 6.89 1.05
C GLY A 225 -28.37 7.46 0.13
N SER A 226 -27.98 8.22 -0.91
CA SER A 226 -28.93 8.78 -1.89
C SER A 226 -29.78 7.68 -2.55
N ILE A 227 -29.28 6.44 -2.67
CA ILE A 227 -30.03 5.31 -3.23
C ILE A 227 -31.26 4.94 -2.39
N ILE A 228 -31.21 5.13 -1.07
CA ILE A 228 -32.32 4.86 -0.14
C ILE A 228 -33.10 6.15 0.21
N MET A 229 -33.04 7.15 -0.68
CA MET A 229 -33.70 8.45 -0.52
C MET A 229 -33.26 9.23 0.73
N TYR A 230 -32.04 8.98 1.22
CA TYR A 230 -31.45 9.81 2.26
C TYR A 230 -31.16 11.21 1.68
N THR A 231 -31.65 12.26 2.34
CA THR A 231 -31.57 13.67 1.88
C THR A 231 -30.20 14.28 2.17
N ASP A 232 -29.16 13.70 1.59
CA ASP A 232 -27.80 14.22 1.58
C ASP A 232 -27.59 15.25 0.45
N LEU A 233 -26.37 15.77 0.31
CA LEU A 233 -26.05 16.76 -0.71
C LEU A 233 -26.31 16.23 -2.12
N LEU A 234 -25.97 14.97 -2.39
CA LEU A 234 -26.20 14.37 -3.70
C LEU A 234 -27.70 14.23 -4.00
N GLN A 235 -28.48 13.74 -3.05
CA GLN A 235 -29.92 13.56 -3.23
C GLN A 235 -30.66 14.89 -3.38
N GLU A 236 -30.31 15.90 -2.59
CA GLU A 236 -30.92 17.23 -2.71
C GLU A 236 -30.57 17.91 -4.04
N SER A 237 -29.35 17.74 -4.52
CA SER A 237 -28.93 18.25 -5.84
C SER A 237 -29.66 17.54 -6.99
N ARG A 238 -29.94 16.23 -6.86
CA ARG A 238 -30.79 15.48 -7.79
C ARG A 238 -32.24 15.96 -7.76
N ARG A 239 -32.77 16.28 -6.57
CA ARG A 239 -34.14 16.80 -6.40
C ARG A 239 -34.28 18.16 -7.09
N LEU A 240 -33.35 19.08 -6.84
CA LEU A 240 -33.29 20.39 -7.51
C LEU A 240 -33.18 20.23 -9.04
N GLY A 241 -32.25 19.38 -9.48
CA GLY A 241 -32.00 19.12 -10.90
C GLY A 241 -33.19 18.51 -11.64
N SER A 242 -34.00 17.71 -10.93
CA SER A 242 -35.23 17.13 -11.47
C SER A 242 -36.37 18.15 -11.54
N MET A 243 -36.41 19.11 -10.60
CA MET A 243 -37.42 20.16 -10.56
C MET A 243 -37.28 21.15 -11.71
N TYR A 244 -36.05 21.54 -12.05
CA TYR A 244 -35.75 22.52 -13.10
C TYR A 244 -35.20 21.90 -14.40
N PHE A 245 -35.25 20.57 -14.54
CA PHE A 245 -34.71 19.83 -15.69
C PHE A 245 -33.23 20.12 -16.02
N ASN A 246 -32.44 20.54 -15.03
CA ASN A 246 -31.04 20.93 -15.13
C ASN A 246 -30.12 20.05 -14.26
N ILE A 247 -30.39 18.73 -14.26
CA ILE A 247 -29.69 17.76 -13.41
C ILE A 247 -28.18 17.75 -13.58
N LEU A 248 -27.67 18.03 -14.78
CA LEU A 248 -26.23 18.10 -15.02
C LEU A 248 -25.60 19.25 -14.25
N GLN A 249 -26.20 20.44 -14.34
CA GLN A 249 -25.69 21.68 -13.75
C GLN A 249 -25.73 21.59 -12.23
N THR A 250 -26.83 21.09 -11.65
CA THR A 250 -26.94 20.92 -10.19
C THR A 250 -25.95 19.88 -9.65
N LEU A 251 -25.71 18.78 -10.39
CA LEU A 251 -24.69 17.80 -10.02
C LEU A 251 -23.26 18.33 -10.16
N VAL A 252 -22.99 19.22 -11.12
CA VAL A 252 -21.69 19.89 -11.21
C VAL A 252 -21.45 20.81 -10.02
N VAL A 253 -22.46 21.61 -9.61
CA VAL A 253 -22.37 22.44 -8.40
C VAL A 253 -22.14 21.55 -7.17
N ALA A 254 -22.90 20.47 -7.01
CA ALA A 254 -22.71 19.50 -5.94
C ALA A 254 -21.29 18.90 -5.92
N ALA A 255 -20.75 18.54 -7.09
CA ALA A 255 -19.41 18.00 -7.23
C ALA A 255 -18.34 19.02 -6.81
N VAL A 256 -18.51 20.30 -7.14
CA VAL A 256 -17.63 21.39 -6.67
C VAL A 256 -17.70 21.53 -5.15
N ILE A 257 -18.91 21.49 -4.56
CA ILE A 257 -19.09 21.55 -3.10
C ILE A 257 -18.40 20.35 -2.42
N TYR A 258 -18.62 19.12 -2.91
CA TYR A 258 -17.94 17.92 -2.40
C TYR A 258 -16.42 18.04 -2.53
N PHE A 259 -15.92 18.54 -3.65
CA PHE A 259 -14.49 18.74 -3.88
C PHE A 259 -13.90 19.72 -2.87
N VAL A 260 -14.50 20.90 -2.69
CA VAL A 260 -14.04 21.91 -1.74
C VAL A 260 -14.07 21.35 -0.32
N LEU A 261 -15.15 20.68 0.08
CA LEU A 261 -15.29 20.08 1.40
C LEU A 261 -14.24 18.99 1.66
N CYS A 262 -14.06 18.07 0.72
CA CYS A 262 -13.07 17.00 0.83
C CYS A 262 -11.64 17.56 0.81
N TRP A 263 -11.37 18.59 0.01
CA TRP A 263 -10.07 19.23 -0.06
C TRP A 263 -9.72 19.94 1.26
N LEU A 264 -10.65 20.71 1.83
CA LEU A 264 -10.49 21.32 3.16
C LEU A 264 -10.26 20.27 4.24
N LEU A 265 -11.03 19.18 4.20
CA LEU A 265 -10.90 18.08 5.16
C LEU A 265 -9.58 17.32 5.01
N SER A 266 -9.12 17.10 3.78
CA SER A 266 -7.81 16.50 3.50
C SER A 266 -6.67 17.38 4.00
N ARG A 267 -6.80 18.71 3.84
CA ARG A 267 -5.80 19.66 4.35
C ARG A 267 -5.74 19.67 5.88
N LEU A 268 -6.90 19.63 6.53
CA LEU A 268 -7.01 19.46 7.98
C LEU A 268 -6.40 18.11 8.41
N ALA A 269 -6.62 17.07 7.61
CA ALA A 269 -6.14 15.72 7.85
C ALA A 269 -4.61 15.59 7.77
N GLU A 270 -3.96 16.32 6.87
CA GLU A 270 -2.49 16.38 6.79
C GLU A 270 -1.89 17.23 7.91
N TRP A 271 -2.56 18.33 8.25
CA TRP A 271 -2.07 19.28 9.25
C TRP A 271 -2.08 18.69 10.66
N LEU A 272 -3.15 17.99 11.06
CA LEU A 272 -3.34 17.52 12.43
C LEU A 272 -2.24 16.53 12.91
N PRO A 273 -1.88 15.47 12.17
CA PRO A 273 -0.83 14.53 12.58
C PRO A 273 0.57 15.14 12.52
N SER A 274 0.83 16.04 11.56
CA SER A 274 2.14 16.70 11.41
C SER A 274 2.53 17.51 12.65
N ARG A 275 1.54 17.99 13.41
CA ARG A 275 1.75 18.70 14.67
C ARG A 275 2.00 17.74 15.84
N MET A 276 1.38 16.56 15.84
CA MET A 276 1.52 15.56 16.90
C MET A 276 2.81 14.74 16.78
N GLN A 277 3.23 14.36 15.57
CA GLN A 277 4.47 13.58 15.38
C GLN A 277 5.73 14.34 15.83
N ARG A 278 5.72 15.67 15.79
CA ARG A 278 6.80 16.51 16.34
C ARG A 278 6.99 16.36 17.85
N HIS A 279 5.98 15.84 18.58
CA HIS A 279 6.04 15.64 20.02
C HIS A 279 6.38 14.20 20.43
N THR A 280 6.27 13.21 19.53
CA THR A 280 6.49 11.79 19.84
C THR A 280 7.74 11.20 19.19
N ALA A 281 8.28 11.84 18.15
CA ALA A 281 9.58 11.47 17.60
C ALA A 281 10.70 11.90 18.57
N ALA A 282 10.93 11.13 19.62
CA ALA A 282 12.26 11.09 20.21
C ALA A 282 13.23 10.70 19.09
N PRO A 283 14.37 11.39 18.91
CA PRO A 283 15.41 10.91 18.03
C PRO A 283 15.72 9.47 18.45
N ALA A 284 15.52 8.50 17.56
CA ALA A 284 16.10 7.20 17.77
C ALA A 284 17.61 7.43 17.76
N GLU A 285 18.24 7.45 18.94
CA GLU A 285 19.68 7.37 19.00
C GLU A 285 20.08 6.11 18.20
N PRO A 286 20.97 6.25 17.21
CA PRO A 286 21.40 5.09 16.43
C PRO A 286 21.90 4.02 17.40
N GLU A 287 21.46 2.79 17.17
CA GLU A 287 21.88 1.62 17.94
C GLU A 287 23.41 1.63 18.06
N VAL A 288 23.93 1.60 19.28
CA VAL A 288 25.37 1.59 19.53
C VAL A 288 25.89 0.22 19.11
N VAL A 289 26.24 0.08 17.83
CA VAL A 289 26.87 -1.13 17.32
C VAL A 289 28.29 -1.19 17.87
N ALA A 290 28.63 -2.32 18.50
CA ALA A 290 29.96 -2.54 19.05
C ALA A 290 31.04 -2.35 17.96
N PRO A 291 32.18 -1.72 18.28
CA PRO A 291 33.24 -1.52 17.30
C PRO A 291 33.73 -2.87 16.77
N ILE A 292 33.71 -3.04 15.44
CA ILE A 292 34.23 -4.22 14.75
C ILE A 292 35.73 -4.32 15.04
N ALA A 293 36.22 -5.52 15.36
CA ALA A 293 37.64 -5.73 15.67
C ALA A 293 38.52 -5.48 14.44
N ILE A 294 39.68 -4.85 14.65
CA ILE A 294 40.64 -4.41 13.60
C ILE A 294 41.06 -5.54 12.63
N MET A 295 40.92 -6.81 13.00
CA MET A 295 41.33 -7.97 12.18
C MET A 295 40.19 -8.83 11.64
N ASP A 296 38.95 -8.36 11.64
CA ASP A 296 37.82 -9.09 11.04
C ASP A 296 37.93 -9.09 9.48
N PRO A 297 37.83 -10.26 8.82
CA PRO A 297 37.83 -10.37 7.35
C PRO A 297 36.77 -9.52 6.63
N SER A 298 35.70 -9.10 7.31
CA SER A 298 34.66 -8.20 6.77
C SER A 298 35.15 -6.75 6.56
N ASN A 299 36.23 -6.33 7.23
CA ASN A 299 36.82 -4.99 7.17
C ASN A 299 37.49 -4.68 5.80
N VAL A 300 37.93 -5.71 5.07
CA VAL A 300 38.68 -5.54 3.81
C VAL A 300 37.79 -5.00 2.68
N ASN A 301 36.51 -5.38 2.66
CA ASN A 301 35.55 -4.94 1.64
C ASN A 301 35.17 -3.46 1.80
N GLN A 302 35.17 -2.95 3.02
CA GLN A 302 34.79 -1.56 3.28
C GLN A 302 35.92 -0.58 2.96
N ILE A 303 37.18 -1.00 3.17
CA ILE A 303 38.37 -0.26 2.74
C ILE A 303 38.45 -0.16 1.20
N ALA A 304 38.01 -1.19 0.48
CA ALA A 304 37.97 -1.19 -0.99
C ALA A 304 36.89 -0.24 -1.55
N VAL A 305 35.68 -0.25 -0.97
CA VAL A 305 34.60 0.67 -1.34
C VAL A 305 34.95 2.13 -1.01
N ALA A 306 35.69 2.38 0.07
CA ALA A 306 36.17 3.71 0.44
C ALA A 306 37.19 4.28 -0.57
N LYS A 307 37.97 3.43 -1.25
CA LYS A 307 38.92 3.84 -2.30
C LYS A 307 38.26 4.14 -3.65
N GLU A 308 37.05 3.66 -3.88
CA GLU A 308 36.35 3.86 -5.17
C GLU A 308 35.71 5.26 -5.27
N SER A 309 35.53 5.96 -4.14
CA SER A 309 34.91 7.28 -4.06
C SER A 309 35.91 8.44 -3.91
N ASP A 310 36.97 8.46 -4.71
CA ASP A 310 38.04 9.49 -4.64
C ASP A 310 37.67 10.86 -5.25
N GLU A 311 36.48 11.05 -5.83
CA GLU A 311 36.05 12.36 -6.34
C GLU A 311 35.37 13.23 -5.27
N LEU A 312 36.19 13.97 -4.52
CA LEU A 312 35.75 14.96 -3.54
C LEU A 312 35.22 16.24 -4.24
N PRO A 313 34.00 16.72 -3.94
CA PRO A 313 33.57 18.05 -4.37
C PRO A 313 34.33 19.12 -3.57
N ARG A 314 35.10 19.96 -4.27
CA ARG A 314 35.80 21.19 -3.83
C ARG A 314 35.94 21.39 -2.30
N GLY A 315 37.06 20.91 -1.76
CA GLY A 315 37.73 21.51 -0.59
C GLY A 315 37.14 21.21 0.79
N GLY A 316 36.25 20.23 0.95
CA GLY A 316 35.76 19.78 2.26
C GLY A 316 36.66 18.72 2.90
N ALA A 317 36.85 18.80 4.22
CA ALA A 317 37.52 17.76 5.01
C ALA A 317 36.85 16.37 4.82
N PRO A 318 37.61 15.27 4.91
CA PRO A 318 37.09 13.92 4.65
C PRO A 318 35.93 13.61 5.59
N ARG A 319 34.85 13.04 5.04
CA ARG A 319 33.70 12.65 5.83
C ARG A 319 34.01 11.33 6.56
N THR A 320 34.01 11.36 7.88
CA THR A 320 33.97 10.17 8.71
C THR A 320 32.56 9.59 8.69
N TYR A 321 32.42 8.34 8.21
CA TYR A 321 31.17 7.59 8.29
C TYR A 321 31.40 6.24 8.96
N HIS A 322 30.49 5.90 9.86
CA HIS A 322 30.35 4.58 10.47
C HIS A 322 29.48 3.67 9.58
N GLU A 323 29.86 2.40 9.51
CA GLU A 323 29.32 1.41 8.58
C GLU A 323 28.08 0.71 9.14
N HIS A 324 27.03 0.54 8.32
CA HIS A 324 26.10 -0.57 8.47
C HIS A 324 25.80 -1.26 7.14
N HIS A 325 25.79 -2.59 7.24
CA HIS A 325 25.80 -3.62 6.21
C HIS A 325 24.41 -3.83 5.60
N ARG A 326 24.34 -4.10 4.28
CA ARG A 326 23.20 -4.82 3.69
C ARG A 326 23.43 -6.32 3.85
N GLY A 327 22.50 -7.02 4.51
CA GLY A 327 22.46 -8.48 4.53
C GLY A 327 22.14 -9.02 3.14
N SER A 328 23.01 -9.87 2.60
CA SER A 328 22.65 -10.76 1.50
C SER A 328 22.57 -12.18 2.04
N ASN A 329 21.48 -12.87 1.68
CA ASN A 329 21.08 -14.20 2.12
C ASN A 329 22.04 -15.30 1.64
N ALA A 330 23.28 -15.35 2.14
CA ALA A 330 24.17 -16.48 1.91
C ALA A 330 23.86 -17.58 2.95
N SER A 331 23.17 -18.64 2.54
CA SER A 331 23.15 -19.87 3.33
C SER A 331 24.58 -20.42 3.39
N ILE A 332 25.00 -20.91 4.56
CA ILE A 332 26.34 -21.48 4.79
C ILE A 332 26.64 -22.65 3.83
N HIS A 333 25.60 -23.25 3.22
CA HIS A 333 25.72 -24.40 2.34
C HIS A 333 26.12 -24.06 0.89
N GLU A 334 25.95 -22.81 0.42
CA GLU A 334 26.24 -22.43 -0.98
C GLU A 334 27.38 -21.40 -1.13
N TRP A 335 28.26 -21.26 -0.14
CA TRP A 335 29.29 -20.21 -0.10
C TRP A 335 30.22 -20.20 -1.33
N GLN A 336 30.54 -21.37 -1.90
CA GLN A 336 31.40 -21.48 -3.11
C GLN A 336 30.71 -20.93 -4.37
N LYS A 337 29.41 -21.18 -4.51
CA LYS A 337 28.62 -20.69 -5.66
C LYS A 337 28.44 -19.18 -5.60
N THR A 338 28.29 -18.64 -4.40
CA THR A 338 28.21 -17.19 -4.17
C THR A 338 29.53 -16.50 -4.50
N ARG A 339 30.69 -17.08 -4.16
CA ARG A 339 32.02 -16.56 -4.56
C ARG A 339 32.20 -16.53 -6.07
N TYR A 340 31.79 -17.59 -6.77
CA TYR A 340 31.81 -17.63 -8.24
C TYR A 340 30.91 -16.56 -8.85
N MET A 341 29.65 -16.43 -8.40
CA MET A 341 28.72 -15.41 -8.91
C MET A 341 29.20 -13.97 -8.65
N GLN A 342 29.96 -13.76 -7.58
CA GLN A 342 30.57 -12.47 -7.26
C GLN A 342 31.91 -12.24 -7.98
N GLY A 343 32.36 -13.19 -8.81
CA GLY A 343 33.56 -13.07 -9.62
C GLY A 343 34.89 -13.29 -8.87
N TYR A 344 34.85 -13.81 -7.64
CA TYR A 344 36.05 -14.11 -6.86
C TYR A 344 36.73 -15.42 -7.27
N ASP A 345 35.97 -16.37 -7.83
CA ASP A 345 36.49 -17.63 -8.34
C ASP A 345 36.19 -17.76 -9.84
N GLU A 346 37.18 -18.14 -10.64
CA GLU A 346 37.05 -18.26 -12.11
C GLU A 346 36.31 -19.54 -12.55
N LYS A 347 36.17 -20.54 -11.67
CA LYS A 347 35.62 -21.85 -12.00
C LYS A 347 34.29 -22.08 -11.29
N HIS A 348 33.25 -22.44 -12.07
CA HIS A 348 31.94 -22.80 -11.52
C HIS A 348 32.05 -24.09 -10.70
N PRO A 349 31.45 -24.18 -9.50
CA PRO A 349 31.58 -25.34 -8.60
C PRO A 349 31.03 -26.67 -9.16
N ASP A 350 30.32 -26.64 -10.29
CA ASP A 350 29.66 -27.82 -10.88
C ASP A 350 30.48 -28.48 -12.02
N VAL A 351 31.76 -28.11 -12.18
CA VAL A 351 32.64 -28.71 -13.20
C VAL A 351 33.42 -29.88 -12.57
N PRO A 352 33.18 -31.14 -12.97
CA PRO A 352 34.00 -32.25 -12.48
C PRO A 352 35.44 -32.11 -12.98
N GLU A 353 36.40 -32.23 -12.05
CA GLU A 353 37.83 -32.24 -12.32
C GLU A 353 38.17 -33.33 -13.35
N ARG A 354 38.58 -32.93 -14.55
CA ARG A 354 39.16 -33.87 -15.52
C ARG A 354 40.55 -34.26 -15.02
N HIS A 355 40.66 -35.44 -14.42
CA HIS A 355 41.93 -36.11 -14.26
C HIS A 355 42.64 -36.19 -15.61
N HIS A 356 43.88 -35.70 -15.66
CA HIS A 356 44.78 -35.81 -16.80
C HIS A 356 44.99 -37.30 -17.14
N LEU A 357 44.32 -37.78 -18.18
CA LEU A 357 44.69 -38.99 -18.90
C LEU A 357 45.37 -38.51 -20.19
N GLU A 358 46.68 -38.73 -20.27
CA GLU A 358 47.45 -38.60 -21.52
C GLU A 358 46.81 -39.47 -22.60
N VAL A 359 46.28 -38.83 -23.64
CA VAL A 359 45.83 -39.50 -24.86
C VAL A 359 46.99 -39.38 -25.86
N PRO A 360 47.61 -40.48 -26.33
CA PRO A 360 48.67 -40.39 -27.31
C PRO A 360 48.10 -39.96 -28.67
N LEU A 361 48.82 -39.08 -29.36
CA LEU A 361 48.48 -38.59 -30.71
C LEU A 361 48.38 -39.74 -31.73
N PRO A 362 47.49 -39.64 -32.74
CA PRO A 362 47.33 -40.69 -33.73
C PRO A 362 48.52 -40.69 -34.72
N VAL A 363 49.21 -41.83 -34.81
CA VAL A 363 50.23 -42.08 -35.82
C VAL A 363 49.56 -42.47 -37.14
N GLY A 364 49.91 -41.77 -38.22
CA GLY A 364 49.42 -42.02 -39.58
C GLY A 364 49.83 -43.38 -40.17
N PRO A 365 49.27 -43.78 -41.32
CA PRO A 365 49.28 -45.16 -41.77
C PRO A 365 50.63 -45.53 -42.40
N GLY A 366 51.31 -46.53 -41.84
CA GLY A 366 52.53 -47.07 -42.43
C GLY A 366 53.06 -48.31 -41.70
N ALA A 367 52.96 -49.44 -42.39
CA ALA A 367 53.79 -50.64 -42.23
C ALA A 367 53.52 -51.63 -41.06
N ARG A 368 52.72 -52.66 -41.42
CA ARG A 368 53.13 -54.09 -41.53
C ARG A 368 53.44 -54.92 -40.26
N LYS A 369 52.79 -56.11 -40.25
CA LYS A 369 53.19 -57.43 -39.67
C LYS A 369 53.11 -57.53 -38.13
N LYS A 370 52.74 -58.64 -37.49
CA LYS A 370 52.27 -60.00 -37.85
C LYS A 370 51.99 -60.71 -36.49
N ARG A 371 50.92 -61.52 -36.40
CA ARG A 371 50.77 -62.75 -35.56
C ARG A 371 50.87 -62.55 -34.03
N ALA A 372 50.32 -63.34 -33.11
CA ALA A 372 49.50 -64.56 -32.97
C ALA A 372 48.85 -64.43 -31.56
N GLY A 373 47.66 -64.91 -31.23
CA GLY A 373 47.30 -66.31 -30.98
C GLY A 373 46.91 -66.52 -29.50
N GLY A 374 45.87 -67.35 -29.25
CA GLY A 374 45.48 -67.94 -27.95
C GLY A 374 44.35 -67.21 -27.19
N GLU A 375 43.08 -67.66 -27.23
CA GLU A 375 42.42 -68.69 -26.39
C GLU A 375 42.40 -68.35 -24.87
N ASN A 376 41.27 -67.96 -24.26
CA ASN A 376 40.04 -68.68 -23.80
C ASN A 376 40.04 -68.75 -22.22
N PRO A 377 38.99 -69.23 -21.52
CA PRO A 377 38.06 -68.44 -20.68
C PRO A 377 37.98 -68.95 -19.22
N ASP A 378 37.09 -68.40 -18.37
CA ASP A 378 36.13 -69.14 -17.50
C ASP A 378 35.60 -68.38 -16.27
N GLY A 379 34.35 -68.72 -15.89
CA GLY A 379 33.86 -68.77 -14.50
C GLY A 379 32.77 -67.75 -14.11
N LYS A 380 31.47 -67.95 -14.37
CA LYS A 380 30.40 -68.73 -13.67
C LYS A 380 29.84 -68.19 -12.32
N GLY A 381 28.49 -68.07 -12.28
CA GLY A 381 27.59 -68.12 -11.10
C GLY A 381 26.43 -67.08 -11.15
N LYS A 382 25.19 -67.32 -11.67
CA LYS A 382 23.98 -68.04 -11.14
C LYS A 382 23.61 -67.68 -9.68
N HIS A 383 22.38 -67.37 -9.22
CA HIS A 383 21.01 -67.15 -9.73
C HIS A 383 20.13 -66.63 -8.51
N PRO A 384 18.76 -66.59 -8.48
CA PRO A 384 17.92 -65.39 -8.20
C PRO A 384 17.02 -65.40 -6.91
N ALA A 385 16.26 -64.29 -6.69
CA ALA A 385 14.89 -64.01 -6.12
C ALA A 385 14.17 -65.02 -5.16
N PRO A 386 13.05 -64.72 -4.42
CA PRO A 386 12.02 -63.67 -4.63
C PRO A 386 11.35 -63.06 -3.34
N SER A 387 10.22 -62.37 -3.58
CA SER A 387 9.26 -61.59 -2.77
C SER A 387 8.40 -62.32 -1.71
N THR A 388 7.93 -61.54 -0.72
CA THR A 388 6.64 -61.58 0.07
C THR A 388 6.63 -60.29 0.91
N ASP A 389 5.58 -59.52 1.19
CA ASP A 389 4.13 -59.51 0.95
C ASP A 389 3.68 -58.03 1.04
#